data_AF-A0A9P6NYS2-F1
#
_entry.id   AF-A0A9P6NYS2-F1
#
_cell.length_a   1.000
_cell.length_b   1.000
_cell.length_c   1.000
_cell.angle_alpha   90.00
_cell.angle_beta   90.00
_cell.angle_gamma   90.00
#
_symmetry.space_group_name_H-M   'P 1'
#
loop_
_entity.id
_entity.type
_entity.pdbx_description
1 polymer ?
#
loop_
_entity_poly.entity_id
_entity_poly.type
_entity_poly.pdbx_seq_one_letter_code
_entity_poly.pdbx_strand_id
1 'polypeptide(L)'
;MPLADTFIAKLSEFHITLEDETLEYLSGMFDDMQLNDLRESTETFLVDANASSRTIDAFYESILKAGAVHDLEPEQEDSSRKPKKLEKPQQQAAKISEISSKSGETSRKSAARRGRRSKKSEGQRTPSQDEPEEANIIAISQQSRFHLETLETMNTEIDLRDVQLSVNQVDLLVDAKLKLKAGTRYGLVGQNGVGKTVLMKCMADGTLIGLPKNVHILHIAQLQIQNENTSVLEEVLSADQRSMTILREGKMLQEAQGQNLEDTEGLYQTIYQILVSRARDRLDEANKLAIRRSGTRGHDARQELIKQEQAMADILAKTSAEVVTQENANEIVAEVFERLAL
;
A
#
# COMPACT_ATOMS: atom_id res chain seq x y z
N MET A 1 -11.84 34.43 -25.72
CA MET A 1 -12.95 33.68 -25.09
C MET A 1 -12.39 33.05 -23.82
N PRO A 2 -13.10 33.01 -22.69
CA PRO A 2 -12.62 32.27 -21.52
C PRO A 2 -12.44 30.78 -21.85
N LEU A 3 -11.51 30.13 -21.17
CA LEU A 3 -11.13 28.72 -21.43
C LEU A 3 -12.35 27.79 -21.31
N ALA A 4 -13.21 28.05 -20.34
CA ALA A 4 -14.46 27.34 -20.10
C ALA A 4 -15.39 27.35 -21.34
N ASP A 5 -15.67 28.53 -21.90
CA ASP A 5 -16.56 28.66 -23.06
C ASP A 5 -16.00 27.91 -24.29
N THR A 6 -14.68 27.95 -24.46
CA THR A 6 -14.00 27.27 -25.57
C THR A 6 -14.09 25.75 -25.41
N PHE A 7 -13.91 25.26 -24.19
CA PHE A 7 -14.04 23.84 -23.85
C PHE A 7 -15.47 23.34 -24.09
N ILE A 8 -16.47 24.05 -23.55
CA ILE A 8 -17.89 23.70 -23.68
C ILE A 8 -18.34 23.72 -25.15
N ALA A 9 -17.92 24.74 -25.92
CA ALA A 9 -18.23 24.80 -27.34
C ALA A 9 -17.65 23.59 -28.10
N LYS A 10 -16.41 23.19 -27.79
CA LYS A 10 -15.78 22.02 -28.41
C LYS A 10 -16.41 20.70 -28.01
N LEU A 11 -16.98 20.56 -26.82
CA LEU A 11 -17.68 19.32 -26.43
C LEU A 11 -18.84 19.02 -27.40
N SER A 12 -19.60 20.05 -27.77
CA SER A 12 -20.71 19.94 -28.71
C SER A 12 -20.25 19.54 -30.13
N GLU A 13 -19.06 20.00 -30.56
CA GLU A 13 -18.46 19.70 -31.86
C GLU A 13 -18.02 18.23 -31.97
N PHE A 14 -17.59 17.63 -30.86
CA PHE A 14 -17.16 16.24 -30.79
C PHE A 14 -18.26 15.27 -30.34
N HIS A 15 -19.52 15.75 -30.23
CA HIS A 15 -20.67 14.99 -29.75
C HIS A 15 -20.46 14.36 -28.37
N ILE A 16 -19.71 15.02 -27.49
CA ILE A 16 -19.49 14.60 -26.11
C ILE A 16 -20.53 15.30 -25.24
N THR A 17 -21.33 14.51 -24.51
CA THR A 17 -22.35 15.01 -23.60
C THR A 17 -21.89 14.80 -22.16
N LEU A 18 -21.77 15.89 -21.42
CA LEU A 18 -21.51 15.90 -19.98
C LEU A 18 -22.79 16.28 -19.23
N GLU A 19 -22.96 15.78 -18.01
CA GLU A 19 -24.08 16.14 -17.13
C GLU A 19 -23.96 17.61 -16.69
N ASP A 20 -25.07 18.30 -16.49
CA ASP A 20 -25.08 19.73 -16.15
C ASP A 20 -24.28 20.03 -14.86
N GLU A 21 -24.34 19.14 -13.85
CA GLU A 21 -23.56 19.26 -12.61
C GLU A 21 -22.04 19.17 -12.86
N THR A 22 -21.63 18.33 -13.81
CA THR A 22 -20.21 18.20 -14.18
C THR A 22 -19.71 19.40 -14.96
N LEU A 23 -20.56 20.01 -15.79
CA LEU A 23 -20.24 21.24 -16.51
C LEU A 23 -20.10 22.43 -15.55
N GLU A 24 -20.97 22.53 -14.54
CA GLU A 24 -20.89 23.57 -13.51
C GLU A 24 -19.59 23.43 -12.68
N TYR A 25 -19.24 22.20 -12.28
CA TYR A 25 -18.00 21.91 -11.59
C TYR A 25 -16.75 22.25 -12.44
N LEU A 26 -16.73 21.83 -13.70
CA LEU A 26 -15.62 22.12 -14.62
C LEU A 26 -15.49 23.63 -14.89
N SER A 27 -16.60 24.35 -15.04
CA SER A 27 -16.60 25.80 -15.22
C SER A 27 -15.92 26.53 -14.06
N GLY A 28 -16.16 26.10 -12.81
CA GLY A 28 -15.48 26.67 -11.65
C GLY A 28 -13.99 26.30 -11.56
N MET A 29 -13.59 25.18 -12.16
CA MET A 29 -12.19 24.74 -12.22
C MET A 29 -11.38 25.51 -13.28
N PHE A 30 -12.03 25.99 -14.35
CA PHE A 30 -11.37 26.66 -15.47
C PHE A 30 -10.89 28.08 -15.18
N ASP A 31 -11.39 28.73 -14.13
CA ASP A 31 -11.02 30.12 -13.81
C ASP A 31 -9.52 30.27 -13.46
N ASP A 32 -8.90 29.23 -12.89
CA ASP A 32 -7.49 29.22 -12.47
C ASP A 32 -6.59 28.28 -13.31
N MET A 33 -7.12 27.65 -14.36
CA MET A 33 -6.45 26.57 -15.07
C MET A 33 -5.64 27.05 -16.29
N GLN A 34 -4.42 26.56 -16.44
CA GLN A 34 -3.61 26.78 -17.63
C GLN A 34 -3.91 25.74 -18.72
N LEU A 35 -3.76 26.14 -19.99
CA LEU A 35 -4.02 25.29 -21.16
C LEU A 35 -3.22 23.97 -21.14
N ASN A 36 -2.03 23.98 -20.52
CA ASN A 36 -1.16 22.81 -20.42
C ASN A 36 -1.66 21.75 -19.42
N ASP A 37 -2.44 22.16 -18.42
CA ASP A 37 -2.94 21.29 -17.34
C ASP A 37 -4.36 20.77 -17.65
N LEU A 38 -4.94 21.24 -18.75
CA LEU A 38 -6.32 20.98 -19.17
C LEU A 38 -6.58 19.49 -19.36
N ARG A 39 -5.70 18.79 -20.07
CA ARG A 39 -5.86 17.37 -20.36
C ARG A 39 -5.78 16.51 -19.10
N GLU A 40 -4.76 16.75 -18.27
CA GLU A 40 -4.53 15.99 -17.04
C GLU A 40 -5.72 16.09 -16.08
N SER A 41 -6.38 17.26 -16.06
CA SER A 41 -7.48 17.55 -15.17
C SER A 41 -8.85 17.10 -15.68
N THR A 42 -9.05 17.02 -17.00
CA THR A 42 -10.39 16.85 -17.58
C THR A 42 -10.60 15.55 -18.38
N GLU A 43 -9.55 14.78 -18.67
CA GLU A 43 -9.62 13.55 -19.47
C GLU A 43 -10.53 12.47 -18.86
N THR A 44 -10.56 12.32 -17.54
CA THR A 44 -11.42 11.34 -16.87
C THR A 44 -12.90 11.60 -17.13
N PHE A 45 -13.33 12.86 -17.11
CA PHE A 45 -14.73 13.22 -17.39
C PHE A 45 -15.14 12.87 -18.83
N LEU A 46 -14.22 12.96 -19.78
CA LEU A 46 -14.48 12.59 -21.18
C LEU A 46 -14.55 11.07 -21.35
N VAL A 47 -13.73 10.32 -20.62
CA VAL A 47 -13.78 8.84 -20.60
C VAL A 47 -15.10 8.37 -20.01
N ASP A 48 -15.55 8.98 -18.91
CA ASP A 48 -16.83 8.67 -18.26
C ASP A 48 -18.03 9.03 -19.16
N ALA A 49 -17.89 10.05 -20.00
CA ALA A 49 -18.84 10.39 -21.08
C ALA A 49 -18.78 9.45 -22.29
N ASN A 50 -18.07 8.32 -22.19
CA ASN A 50 -17.95 7.29 -23.21
C ASN A 50 -17.23 7.77 -24.50
N ALA A 51 -16.37 8.79 -24.40
CA ALA A 51 -15.56 9.26 -25.51
C ALA A 51 -14.38 8.30 -25.78
N SER A 52 -14.15 7.97 -27.05
CA SER A 52 -13.01 7.11 -27.43
C SER A 52 -11.69 7.86 -27.28
N SER A 53 -10.59 7.16 -26.98
CA SER A 53 -9.24 7.76 -26.88
C SER A 53 -8.86 8.58 -28.12
N ARG A 54 -9.26 8.13 -29.33
CA ARG A 54 -9.04 8.89 -30.57
C ARG A 54 -9.83 10.20 -30.62
N THR A 55 -11.05 10.20 -30.09
CA THR A 55 -11.91 11.38 -30.00
C THR A 55 -11.33 12.37 -28.99
N ILE A 56 -10.84 11.88 -27.86
CA ILE A 56 -10.22 12.67 -26.79
C ILE A 56 -8.95 13.37 -27.29
N ASP A 57 -8.05 12.65 -27.97
CA ASP A 57 -6.82 13.24 -28.53
C ASP A 57 -7.14 14.34 -29.56
N ALA A 58 -8.10 14.08 -30.46
CA ALA A 58 -8.53 15.05 -31.46
C ALA A 58 -9.21 16.29 -30.84
N PHE A 59 -9.95 16.09 -29.75
CA PHE A 59 -10.59 17.16 -28.98
C PHE A 59 -9.55 18.11 -28.38
N TYR A 60 -8.54 17.60 -27.66
CA TYR A 60 -7.49 18.45 -27.08
C TYR A 60 -6.61 19.11 -28.13
N GLU A 61 -6.29 18.42 -29.22
CA GLU A 61 -5.60 19.06 -30.36
C GLU A 61 -6.41 20.22 -30.93
N SER A 62 -7.74 20.12 -30.98
CA SER A 62 -8.60 21.19 -31.48
C SER A 62 -8.60 22.41 -30.57
N ILE A 63 -8.53 22.20 -29.25
CA ILE A 63 -8.48 23.28 -28.24
C ILE A 63 -7.12 23.96 -28.27
N LEU A 64 -6.02 23.19 -28.36
CA LEU A 64 -4.66 23.74 -28.49
C LEU A 64 -4.49 24.55 -29.78
N LYS A 65 -5.05 24.07 -30.90
CA LYS A 65 -5.06 24.81 -32.18
C LYS A 65 -5.91 26.07 -32.12
N ALA A 66 -7.02 26.06 -31.37
CA ALA A 66 -7.85 27.25 -31.17
C ALA A 66 -7.17 28.29 -30.27
N GLY A 67 -6.41 27.85 -29.26
CA GLY A 67 -5.60 28.71 -28.39
C GLY A 67 -4.42 29.36 -29.11
N ALA A 68 -3.75 28.64 -30.02
CA ALA A 68 -2.60 29.14 -30.78
C ALA A 68 -2.93 30.26 -31.79
N VAL A 69 -4.20 30.51 -32.10
CA VAL A 69 -4.63 31.58 -33.03
C VAL A 69 -4.79 32.93 -32.31
N HIS A 70 -4.80 32.96 -30.98
CA HIS A 70 -5.04 34.18 -30.20
C HIS A 70 -3.78 34.91 -29.70
N ASP A 71 -2.57 34.39 -29.96
CA ASP A 71 -1.28 34.97 -29.53
C ASP A 71 -0.54 35.76 -30.63
N LEU A 72 -1.25 36.31 -31.62
CA LEU A 72 -0.64 37.16 -32.67
C LEU A 72 -1.10 38.62 -32.54
N GLU A 73 -0.50 39.36 -31.61
CA GLU A 73 -0.22 40.80 -31.73
C GLU A 73 1.31 41.01 -31.71
N PRO A 74 1.84 42.01 -32.45
CA PRO A 74 3.18 41.93 -33.00
C PRO A 74 4.28 42.31 -31.98
N GLU A 75 5.27 41.44 -31.79
CA GLU A 75 6.55 41.84 -31.22
C GLU A 75 7.27 42.78 -32.19
N GLN A 76 7.61 43.98 -31.70
CA GLN A 76 8.54 44.87 -32.37
C GLN A 76 9.95 44.27 -32.25
N GLU A 77 10.57 44.02 -33.41
CA GLU A 77 12.00 43.74 -33.54
C GLU A 77 12.82 44.90 -32.94
N ASP A 78 13.66 44.61 -31.93
CA ASP A 78 14.92 45.34 -31.79
C ASP A 78 16.11 44.39 -31.85
N SER A 79 16.75 44.46 -33.01
CA SER A 79 17.94 43.75 -33.38
C SER A 79 19.16 44.25 -32.61
N SER A 80 19.73 43.45 -31.69
CA SER A 80 21.17 43.56 -31.43
C SER A 80 21.79 42.29 -30.81
N ARG A 81 22.49 41.54 -31.68
CA ARG A 81 23.86 40.99 -31.54
C ARG A 81 24.01 39.49 -31.87
N LYS A 82 24.86 39.28 -32.89
CA LYS A 82 25.34 38.04 -33.50
C LYS A 82 26.18 37.14 -32.56
N PRO A 83 26.38 35.85 -32.90
CA PRO A 83 26.88 34.80 -32.00
C PRO A 83 28.41 34.70 -31.98
N LYS A 84 28.98 34.13 -30.92
CA LYS A 84 30.36 33.61 -30.92
C LYS A 84 30.45 32.25 -30.21
N LYS A 85 31.18 31.33 -30.84
CA LYS A 85 31.45 29.95 -30.43
C LYS A 85 32.90 29.83 -29.95
N LEU A 86 33.10 28.98 -28.94
CA LEU A 86 34.31 28.21 -28.53
C LEU A 86 35.60 28.93 -28.07
N GLU A 87 36.06 28.60 -26.87
CA GLU A 87 37.40 28.00 -26.60
C GLU A 87 37.51 27.44 -25.14
N LYS A 88 38.24 26.33 -24.97
CA LYS A 88 38.67 25.76 -23.65
C LYS A 88 40.02 26.40 -23.26
N PRO A 89 40.44 26.41 -21.97
CA PRO A 89 41.58 25.54 -21.62
C PRO A 89 41.65 25.00 -20.16
N GLN A 90 42.66 24.13 -20.00
CA GLN A 90 43.11 23.17 -18.99
C GLN A 90 43.54 23.69 -17.58
N GLN A 91 43.46 22.75 -16.61
CA GLN A 91 44.37 22.40 -15.48
C GLN A 91 45.07 23.50 -14.65
N GLN A 92 44.90 23.46 -13.32
CA GLN A 92 45.98 23.20 -12.34
C GLN A 92 45.47 23.05 -10.90
N ALA A 93 46.03 22.06 -10.20
CA ALA A 93 45.83 21.76 -8.78
C ALA A 93 46.93 22.39 -7.92
N ALA A 94 46.62 22.71 -6.66
CA ALA A 94 47.40 22.40 -5.44
C ALA A 94 47.22 23.43 -4.31
N LYS A 95 47.38 22.93 -3.07
CA LYS A 95 47.53 23.58 -1.76
C LYS A 95 46.24 23.93 -1.00
N ILE A 96 45.87 23.07 -0.05
CA ILE A 96 45.91 23.44 1.39
C ILE A 96 46.37 22.21 2.19
N SER A 97 47.55 22.34 2.79
CA SER A 97 48.11 21.46 3.82
C SER A 97 48.21 22.26 5.12
N GLU A 98 47.77 21.64 6.22
CA GLU A 98 48.22 21.80 7.62
C GLU A 98 48.02 23.14 8.36
N ILE A 99 47.32 23.06 9.49
CA ILE A 99 47.61 23.57 10.87
C ILE A 99 46.56 22.88 11.78
N SER A 100 46.86 21.80 12.53
CA SER A 100 47.25 21.74 13.97
C SER A 100 46.30 22.49 14.94
N SER A 101 45.88 22.02 16.12
CA SER A 101 46.17 20.84 16.94
C SER A 101 45.33 20.83 18.25
N LYS A 102 45.38 19.68 18.97
CA LYS A 102 45.04 19.37 20.40
C LYS A 102 43.59 18.96 20.71
N SER A 103 43.27 17.91 21.47
CA SER A 103 43.99 16.96 22.38
C SER A 103 42.95 15.87 22.81
N GLY A 104 43.22 14.63 23.20
CA GLY A 104 44.44 13.92 23.58
C GLY A 104 44.22 12.39 23.71
N GLU A 105 45.25 11.74 24.24
CA GLU A 105 45.53 10.30 24.45
C GLU A 105 44.35 9.46 24.97
N THR A 106 44.17 8.18 24.61
CA THR A 106 45.06 7.07 25.03
C THR A 106 45.06 5.87 24.07
N SER A 107 46.28 5.41 23.81
CA SER A 107 46.72 4.18 23.16
C SER A 107 46.28 2.88 23.86
N ARG A 108 45.96 1.82 23.10
CA ARG A 108 46.80 0.60 22.93
C ARG A 108 46.05 -0.62 22.37
N LYS A 109 46.64 -1.15 21.28
CA LYS A 109 46.81 -2.59 20.91
C LYS A 109 45.52 -3.35 20.55
N SER A 110 45.41 -4.11 19.46
CA SER A 110 46.40 -4.94 18.77
C SER A 110 45.95 -5.28 17.35
N ALA A 111 46.94 -5.36 16.46
CA ALA A 111 46.84 -5.81 15.09
C ALA A 111 46.54 -7.32 14.95
N ALA A 112 46.15 -7.67 13.72
CA ALA A 112 46.30 -8.96 13.03
C ALA A 112 45.21 -10.03 13.21
N ARG A 113 44.34 -10.16 12.20
CA ARG A 113 44.37 -11.31 11.28
C ARG A 113 43.50 -11.13 10.03
N ARG A 114 44.22 -10.93 8.92
CA ARG A 114 44.05 -11.53 7.58
C ARG A 114 42.63 -11.91 7.14
N GLY A 115 42.24 -11.26 6.04
CA GLY A 115 41.04 -11.54 5.29
C GLY A 115 40.91 -12.97 4.78
N ARG A 116 39.66 -13.41 4.76
CA ARG A 116 39.17 -14.47 3.89
C ARG A 116 38.02 -13.86 3.10
N ARG A 117 38.35 -13.30 1.92
CA ARG A 117 37.39 -13.01 0.86
C ARG A 117 36.86 -14.37 0.37
N SER A 118 35.68 -14.76 0.83
CA SER A 118 34.94 -15.86 0.20
C SER A 118 34.46 -15.36 -1.17
N LYS A 119 34.94 -16.04 -2.21
CA LYS A 119 34.52 -15.88 -3.60
C LYS A 119 33.00 -15.98 -3.69
N LYS A 120 32.37 -14.93 -4.22
CA LYS A 120 30.96 -14.92 -4.61
C LYS A 120 30.86 -15.82 -5.85
N SER A 121 30.18 -16.95 -5.70
CA SER A 121 29.82 -17.83 -6.82
C SER A 121 28.80 -17.10 -7.69
N GLU A 122 29.18 -16.83 -8.94
CA GLU A 122 28.24 -16.55 -10.03
C GLU A 122 27.39 -17.82 -10.25
N GLY A 123 26.25 -17.87 -9.57
CA GLY A 123 25.18 -18.81 -9.89
C GLY A 123 24.37 -18.25 -11.05
N GLN A 124 24.35 -18.99 -12.15
CA GLN A 124 23.48 -18.80 -13.30
C GLN A 124 22.04 -18.56 -12.84
N ARG A 125 21.49 -17.36 -13.14
CA ARG A 125 20.05 -17.11 -13.08
C ARG A 125 19.42 -17.74 -14.33
N THR A 126 18.76 -18.86 -14.15
CA THR A 126 17.75 -19.34 -15.10
C THR A 126 16.58 -18.34 -15.12
N PRO A 127 16.08 -17.90 -16.29
CA PRO A 127 14.91 -17.05 -16.37
C PRO A 127 13.66 -17.90 -16.11
N SER A 128 13.15 -17.87 -14.90
CA SER A 128 11.84 -18.43 -14.55
C SER A 128 10.78 -17.38 -14.82
N GLN A 129 9.95 -17.69 -15.82
CA GLN A 129 8.56 -17.28 -16.10
C GLN A 129 7.96 -16.12 -15.30
N ASP A 130 7.39 -15.17 -16.03
CA ASP A 130 6.66 -13.97 -15.59
C ASP A 130 5.47 -14.28 -14.66
N GLU A 131 5.77 -14.56 -13.39
CA GLU A 131 4.87 -14.22 -12.29
C GLU A 131 5.04 -12.72 -12.01
N PRO A 132 3.95 -11.93 -11.82
CA PRO A 132 4.11 -10.52 -11.50
C PRO A 132 4.94 -10.40 -10.22
N GLU A 133 6.14 -9.80 -10.32
CA GLU A 133 6.98 -9.52 -9.15
C GLU A 133 6.14 -8.68 -8.16
N GLU A 134 5.66 -9.29 -7.08
CA GLU A 134 4.91 -8.59 -6.06
C GLU A 134 5.76 -7.42 -5.55
N ALA A 135 5.19 -6.21 -5.65
CA ALA A 135 5.91 -5.01 -5.25
C ALA A 135 6.37 -5.13 -3.78
N ASN A 136 7.66 -4.95 -3.54
CA ASN A 136 8.23 -5.00 -2.20
C ASN A 136 7.92 -3.67 -1.49
N ILE A 137 6.99 -3.71 -0.55
CA ILE A 137 6.54 -2.55 0.22
C ILE A 137 7.15 -2.59 1.62
N ILE A 138 7.86 -1.53 2.00
CA ILE A 138 8.43 -1.34 3.34
C ILE A 138 7.72 -0.15 3.98
N ALA A 139 7.01 -0.39 5.09
CA ALA A 139 6.28 0.64 5.82
C ALA A 139 6.63 0.57 7.30
N ILE A 140 7.39 1.55 7.82
CA ILE A 140 7.88 1.54 9.20
C ILE A 140 7.66 2.89 9.88
N SER A 141 7.60 2.89 11.21
CA SER A 141 7.63 4.10 12.02
C SER A 141 8.59 3.95 13.21
N GLN A 142 8.98 5.07 13.81
CA GLN A 142 9.75 5.09 15.05
C GLN A 142 8.91 4.48 16.17
N GLN A 143 9.33 3.30 16.63
CA GLN A 143 8.81 2.71 17.85
C GLN A 143 9.56 3.27 19.07
N SER A 144 8.81 3.68 20.09
CA SER A 144 9.37 4.09 21.37
C SER A 144 10.17 2.94 22.01
N ARG A 145 11.35 3.26 22.55
CA ARG A 145 12.17 2.31 23.34
C ARG A 145 11.51 1.88 24.66
N PHE A 146 10.39 2.50 25.02
CA PHE A 146 9.65 2.23 26.25
C PHE A 146 8.54 1.16 26.11
N HIS A 147 8.57 0.32 25.07
CA HIS A 147 7.61 -0.79 24.93
C HIS A 147 6.13 -0.35 25.02
N LEU A 148 5.76 0.75 24.35
CA LEU A 148 4.36 1.19 24.29
C LEU A 148 3.45 0.17 23.58
N GLU A 149 4.01 -0.72 22.76
CA GLU A 149 3.29 -1.86 22.15
C GLU A 149 2.92 -2.95 23.16
N THR A 150 3.47 -2.88 24.38
CA THR A 150 3.21 -3.82 25.49
C THR A 150 2.31 -3.18 26.57
N LEU A 151 2.00 -1.89 26.44
CA LEU A 151 0.93 -1.28 27.22
C LEU A 151 -0.35 -1.46 26.42
N GLU A 152 -1.19 -2.40 26.84
CA GLU A 152 -2.61 -2.47 26.46
C GLU A 152 -3.30 -1.17 26.88
N THR A 153 -3.05 -0.12 26.11
CA THR A 153 -3.60 1.19 26.37
C THR A 153 -4.96 1.18 25.70
N MET A 154 -6.02 1.53 26.43
CA MET A 154 -7.37 1.72 25.87
C MET A 154 -7.44 2.87 24.85
N ASN A 155 -6.30 3.48 24.51
CA ASN A 155 -6.23 4.56 23.57
C ASN A 155 -6.38 4.02 22.14
N THR A 156 -7.39 4.52 21.43
CA THR A 156 -7.64 4.20 20.02
C THR A 156 -7.02 5.24 19.06
N GLU A 157 -6.26 6.20 19.60
CA GLU A 157 -5.53 7.17 18.79
C GLU A 157 -4.28 6.55 18.15
N ILE A 158 -3.98 6.97 16.92
CA ILE A 158 -2.76 6.62 16.20
C ILE A 158 -1.81 7.81 16.30
N ASP A 159 -0.63 7.62 16.91
CA ASP A 159 0.46 8.61 16.97
C ASP A 159 1.77 7.95 16.54
N LEU A 160 2.02 7.97 15.24
CA LEU A 160 3.24 7.42 14.63
C LEU A 160 4.21 8.55 14.28
N ARG A 161 5.47 8.38 14.66
CA ARG A 161 6.57 9.30 14.34
C ARG A 161 7.50 8.65 13.33
N ASP A 162 8.19 9.47 12.55
CA ASP A 162 9.19 9.05 11.56
C ASP A 162 8.68 7.90 10.68
N VAL A 163 7.45 8.05 10.17
CA VAL A 163 6.82 7.12 9.22
C VAL A 163 7.58 7.19 7.91
N GLN A 164 8.12 6.05 7.51
CA GLN A 164 8.83 5.83 6.26
C GLN A 164 8.07 4.79 5.44
N LEU A 165 7.79 5.12 4.19
CA LEU A 165 7.11 4.23 3.25
C LEU A 165 7.91 4.18 1.96
N SER A 166 8.29 2.98 1.53
CA SER A 166 8.96 2.77 0.25
C SER A 166 8.40 1.57 -0.50
N VAL A 167 8.41 1.68 -1.83
CA VAL A 167 7.96 0.63 -2.75
C VAL A 167 9.05 0.38 -3.77
N ASN A 168 9.53 -0.86 -3.88
CA ASN A 168 10.59 -1.24 -4.84
C ASN A 168 11.82 -0.30 -4.80
N GLN A 169 12.22 0.11 -3.59
CA GLN A 169 13.35 1.03 -3.32
C GLN A 169 13.09 2.51 -3.67
N VAL A 170 11.86 2.87 -4.04
CA VAL A 170 11.43 4.26 -4.19
C VAL A 170 10.76 4.71 -2.89
N ASP A 171 11.33 5.73 -2.25
CA ASP A 171 10.76 6.32 -1.04
C ASP A 171 9.54 7.19 -1.41
N LEU A 172 8.38 6.85 -0.88
CA LEU A 172 7.11 7.57 -1.05
C LEU A 172 6.86 8.55 0.11
N LEU A 173 7.20 8.15 1.34
CA LEU A 173 7.13 8.98 2.54
C LEU A 173 8.44 8.88 3.30
N VAL A 174 8.99 10.02 3.72
CA VAL A 174 10.22 10.11 4.51
C VAL A 174 9.93 10.92 5.76
N ASP A 175 10.21 10.34 6.93
CA ASP A 175 10.12 10.96 8.25
C ASP A 175 8.77 11.65 8.54
N ALA A 176 7.68 11.08 8.02
CA ALA A 176 6.34 11.65 8.19
C ALA A 176 5.81 11.43 9.62
N LYS A 177 4.98 12.35 10.10
CA LYS A 177 4.29 12.20 11.39
C LYS A 177 2.81 11.98 11.16
N LEU A 178 2.31 10.79 11.49
CA LEU A 178 0.90 10.43 11.35
C LEU A 178 0.21 10.49 12.71
N LYS A 179 -0.69 11.47 12.89
CA LYS A 179 -1.53 11.60 14.07
C LYS A 179 -3.00 11.54 13.70
N LEU A 180 -3.68 10.49 14.11
CA LEU A 180 -5.13 10.32 13.92
C LEU A 180 -5.80 10.19 15.29
N LYS A 181 -6.74 11.11 15.55
CA LYS A 181 -7.54 11.11 16.77
C LYS A 181 -8.86 10.39 16.57
N ALA A 182 -9.35 9.75 17.62
CA ALA A 182 -10.68 9.14 17.64
C ALA A 182 -11.76 10.19 17.33
N GLY A 183 -12.79 9.80 16.58
CA GLY A 183 -13.93 10.66 16.24
C GLY A 183 -13.63 11.79 15.24
N THR A 184 -12.42 11.85 14.68
CA THR A 184 -12.03 12.90 13.72
C THR A 184 -12.02 12.36 12.28
N ARG A 185 -12.54 13.16 11.35
CA ARG A 185 -12.49 12.88 9.90
C ARG A 185 -11.28 13.56 9.29
N TYR A 186 -10.48 12.80 8.54
CA TYR A 186 -9.26 13.28 7.88
C TYR A 186 -9.38 13.06 6.36
N GLY A 187 -8.93 14.03 5.57
CA GLY A 187 -8.78 13.89 4.12
C GLY A 187 -7.31 13.73 3.74
N LEU A 188 -7.00 12.72 2.93
CA LEU A 188 -5.65 12.50 2.40
C LEU A 188 -5.56 13.02 0.95
N VAL A 189 -4.92 14.20 0.79
CA VAL A 189 -4.81 14.91 -0.51
C VAL A 189 -3.37 14.89 -1.04
N GLY A 190 -3.20 15.07 -2.35
CA GLY A 190 -1.91 14.93 -3.06
C GLY A 190 -2.07 14.44 -4.50
N GLN A 191 -0.97 14.42 -5.27
CA GLN A 191 -0.99 13.94 -6.65
C GLN A 191 -1.14 12.40 -6.72
N ASN A 192 -1.52 11.89 -7.89
CA ASN A 192 -1.53 10.46 -8.16
C ASN A 192 -0.09 9.92 -8.11
N GLY A 193 0.09 8.71 -7.57
CA GLY A 193 1.41 8.09 -7.44
C GLY A 193 2.24 8.51 -6.20
N VAL A 194 1.79 9.49 -5.40
CA VAL A 194 2.49 9.92 -4.16
C VAL A 194 2.43 8.88 -3.03
N GLY A 195 1.66 7.80 -3.20
CA GLY A 195 1.62 6.69 -2.24
C GLY A 195 0.42 6.68 -1.29
N LYS A 196 -0.64 7.45 -1.56
CA LYS A 196 -1.85 7.49 -0.71
C LYS A 196 -2.50 6.11 -0.53
N THR A 197 -2.80 5.44 -1.65
CA THR A 197 -3.40 4.10 -1.65
C THR A 197 -2.47 3.09 -1.00
N VAL A 198 -1.16 3.23 -1.19
CA VAL A 198 -0.15 2.37 -0.56
C VAL A 198 -0.15 2.57 0.95
N LEU A 199 -0.19 3.80 1.45
CA LEU A 199 -0.27 4.10 2.88
C LEU A 199 -1.54 3.50 3.50
N MET A 200 -2.70 3.72 2.87
CA MET A 200 -3.97 3.16 3.34
C MET A 200 -3.95 1.62 3.37
N LYS A 201 -3.42 0.99 2.32
CA LYS A 201 -3.24 -0.46 2.25
C LYS A 201 -2.29 -0.98 3.34
N CYS A 202 -1.17 -0.29 3.59
CA CYS A 202 -0.23 -0.69 4.64
C CYS A 202 -0.82 -0.58 6.04
N MET A 203 -1.68 0.41 6.27
CA MET A 203 -2.41 0.54 7.52
C MET A 203 -3.44 -0.59 7.69
N ALA A 204 -4.22 -0.87 6.63
CA ALA A 204 -5.24 -1.90 6.63
C ALA A 204 -4.67 -3.32 6.82
N ASP A 205 -3.59 -3.62 6.11
CA ASP A 205 -2.91 -4.92 6.15
C ASP A 205 -2.09 -5.11 7.44
N GLY A 206 -2.06 -4.11 8.33
CA GLY A 206 -1.26 -4.13 9.56
C GLY A 206 0.25 -4.19 9.31
N THR A 207 0.72 -3.84 8.11
CA THR A 207 2.14 -3.89 7.74
C THR A 207 2.90 -2.66 8.19
N LEU A 208 2.21 -1.53 8.36
CA LEU A 208 2.79 -0.31 8.91
C LEU A 208 3.16 -0.54 10.39
N ILE A 209 4.47 -0.68 10.62
CA ILE A 209 5.01 -0.96 11.94
C ILE A 209 4.73 0.22 12.89
N GLY A 210 4.31 -0.08 14.12
CA GLY A 210 4.01 0.91 15.17
C GLY A 210 2.52 1.18 15.37
N LEU A 211 1.65 0.65 14.50
CA LEU A 211 0.20 0.75 14.69
C LEU A 211 -0.25 0.05 15.98
N PRO A 212 -1.17 0.66 16.76
CA PRO A 212 -1.73 0.02 17.94
C PRO A 212 -2.54 -1.24 17.57
N LYS A 213 -2.33 -2.34 18.30
CA LYS A 213 -3.01 -3.63 18.04
C LYS A 213 -4.51 -3.63 18.35
N ASN A 214 -4.94 -2.72 19.22
CA ASN A 214 -6.33 -2.55 19.66
C ASN A 214 -7.17 -1.67 18.70
N VAL A 215 -6.58 -1.18 17.61
CA VAL A 215 -7.31 -0.39 16.60
C VAL A 215 -7.76 -1.30 15.46
N HIS A 216 -9.06 -1.33 15.20
CA HIS A 216 -9.63 -2.01 14.04
C HIS A 216 -9.63 -1.07 12.83
N ILE A 217 -8.97 -1.49 11.76
CA ILE A 217 -8.87 -0.73 10.51
C ILE A 217 -9.66 -1.49 9.45
N LEU A 218 -10.72 -0.87 8.94
CA LEU A 218 -11.47 -1.34 7.78
C LEU A 218 -11.09 -0.47 6.59
N HIS A 219 -10.63 -1.09 5.51
CA HIS A 219 -10.23 -0.39 4.29
C HIS A 219 -11.12 -0.83 3.14
N ILE A 220 -11.87 0.14 2.62
CA ILE A 220 -12.63 -0.02 1.39
C ILE A 220 -11.68 0.34 0.26
N ALA A 221 -11.13 -0.68 -0.40
CA ALA A 221 -10.28 -0.48 -1.55
C ALA A 221 -11.08 0.09 -2.71
N GLN A 222 -10.39 0.80 -3.61
CA GLN A 222 -11.00 1.23 -4.87
C GLN A 222 -11.45 -0.02 -5.65
N LEU A 223 -12.77 -0.16 -5.79
CA LEU A 223 -13.38 -1.30 -6.47
C LEU A 223 -13.00 -1.26 -7.94
N GLN A 224 -12.34 -2.31 -8.42
CA GLN A 224 -12.44 -2.69 -9.83
C GLN A 224 -13.68 -3.56 -9.90
N ILE A 225 -14.70 -3.16 -10.67
CA ILE A 225 -15.91 -3.99 -10.86
C ILE A 225 -15.44 -5.28 -11.54
N GLN A 226 -15.27 -6.35 -10.76
CA GLN A 226 -14.72 -7.61 -11.27
C GLN A 226 -15.81 -8.64 -11.57
N ASN A 227 -16.97 -8.57 -10.89
CA ASN A 227 -18.01 -9.59 -11.01
C ASN A 227 -19.42 -8.97 -10.99
N GLU A 228 -20.13 -9.05 -12.12
CA GLU A 228 -21.56 -8.66 -12.21
C GLU A 228 -22.51 -9.66 -11.50
N ASN A 229 -21.98 -10.79 -11.04
CA ASN A 229 -22.75 -11.89 -10.46
C ASN A 229 -22.84 -11.86 -8.92
N THR A 230 -22.14 -10.94 -8.23
CA THR A 230 -22.25 -10.78 -6.78
C THR A 230 -23.27 -9.69 -6.45
N SER A 231 -24.13 -9.96 -5.47
CA SER A 231 -25.03 -8.90 -4.99
C SER A 231 -24.24 -7.82 -4.24
N VAL A 232 -24.75 -6.58 -4.24
CA VAL A 232 -24.15 -5.46 -3.48
C VAL A 232 -23.99 -5.82 -2.00
N LEU A 233 -24.97 -6.55 -1.43
CA LEU A 233 -24.91 -7.00 -0.05
C LEU A 233 -23.76 -7.98 0.19
N GLU A 234 -23.60 -8.98 -0.69
CA GLU A 234 -22.50 -9.95 -0.57
C GLU A 234 -21.14 -9.28 -0.72
N GLU A 235 -21.01 -8.32 -1.62
CA GLU A 235 -19.76 -7.56 -1.81
C GLU A 235 -19.38 -6.80 -0.53
N VAL A 236 -20.33 -6.06 0.05
CA VAL A 236 -20.12 -5.31 1.30
C VAL A 236 -19.79 -6.25 2.46
N LEU A 237 -20.49 -7.39 2.58
CA LEU A 237 -20.21 -8.37 3.62
C LEU A 237 -18.83 -9.01 3.42
N SER A 238 -18.42 -9.27 2.18
CA SER A 238 -17.12 -9.86 1.86
C SER A 238 -15.92 -8.99 2.26
N ALA A 239 -16.11 -7.67 2.34
CA ALA A 239 -15.08 -6.73 2.78
C ALA A 239 -14.72 -6.93 4.26
N ASP A 240 -15.64 -7.40 5.09
CA ASP A 240 -15.37 -7.77 6.48
C ASP A 240 -14.91 -9.23 6.59
N GLN A 241 -13.63 -9.44 6.26
CA GLN A 241 -13.02 -10.78 6.26
C GLN A 241 -13.12 -11.46 7.63
N ARG A 242 -13.04 -10.71 8.74
CA ARG A 242 -13.09 -11.30 10.09
C ARG A 242 -14.48 -11.82 10.39
N SER A 243 -15.51 -10.99 10.22
CA SER A 243 -16.89 -11.40 10.43
C SER A 243 -17.28 -12.54 9.50
N MET A 244 -16.84 -12.51 8.24
CA MET A 244 -17.09 -13.58 7.28
C MET A 244 -16.42 -14.90 7.66
N THR A 245 -15.21 -14.87 8.23
CA THR A 245 -14.55 -16.09 8.73
C THR A 245 -15.33 -16.68 9.90
N ILE A 246 -15.75 -15.86 10.87
CA ILE A 246 -16.54 -16.31 12.03
C ILE A 246 -17.89 -16.88 11.58
N LEU A 247 -18.58 -16.23 10.64
CA LEU A 247 -19.83 -16.73 10.05
C LEU A 247 -19.65 -18.08 9.34
N ARG A 248 -18.54 -18.27 8.63
CA ARG A 248 -18.21 -19.55 7.97
C ARG A 248 -17.95 -20.65 9.00
N GLU A 249 -17.11 -20.39 10.00
CA GLU A 249 -16.84 -21.34 11.09
C GLU A 249 -18.14 -21.72 11.83
N GLY A 250 -19.00 -20.73 12.13
CA GLY A 250 -20.30 -20.95 12.73
C GLY A 250 -21.22 -21.87 11.94
N LYS A 251 -21.34 -21.62 10.63
CA LYS A 251 -22.13 -22.48 9.74
C LYS A 251 -21.60 -23.91 9.71
N MET A 252 -20.29 -24.09 9.58
CA MET A 252 -19.66 -25.42 9.59
C MET A 252 -19.98 -26.17 10.89
N LEU A 253 -19.87 -25.51 12.05
CA LEU A 253 -20.18 -26.10 13.34
C LEU A 253 -21.67 -26.42 13.49
N GLN A 254 -22.56 -25.53 13.03
CA GLN A 254 -24.00 -25.75 13.09
C GLN A 254 -24.46 -26.90 12.19
N GLU A 255 -23.89 -27.01 10.99
CA GLU A 255 -24.14 -28.13 10.08
C GLU A 255 -23.67 -29.45 10.66
N ALA A 256 -22.49 -29.48 11.30
CA ALA A 256 -21.98 -30.67 11.96
C ALA A 256 -22.83 -31.08 13.18
N GLN A 257 -23.35 -30.12 13.96
CA GLN A 257 -24.25 -30.41 15.10
C GLN A 257 -25.67 -30.83 14.66
N GLY A 258 -26.16 -30.30 13.53
CA GLY A 258 -27.51 -30.57 13.04
C GLY A 258 -27.68 -31.95 12.39
N GLN A 259 -26.60 -32.61 11.98
CA GLN A 259 -26.65 -33.88 11.26
C GLN A 259 -26.84 -35.12 12.16
N ASN A 260 -26.44 -35.08 13.44
CA ASN A 260 -26.83 -36.04 14.49
C ASN A 260 -26.21 -35.63 15.84
N LEU A 261 -26.98 -35.62 16.94
CA LEU A 261 -26.45 -35.35 18.29
C LEU A 261 -25.43 -36.38 18.79
N GLU A 262 -25.36 -37.55 18.15
CA GLU A 262 -24.44 -38.65 18.49
C GLU A 262 -23.20 -38.67 17.58
N ASP A 263 -23.14 -37.86 16.52
CA ASP A 263 -22.00 -37.82 15.59
C ASP A 263 -20.88 -36.91 16.13
N THR A 264 -20.21 -37.39 17.18
CA THR A 264 -19.04 -36.71 17.74
C THR A 264 -17.85 -36.70 16.79
N GLU A 265 -17.80 -37.66 15.85
CA GLU A 265 -16.68 -37.80 14.92
C GLU A 265 -16.73 -36.73 13.83
N GLY A 266 -17.92 -36.48 13.24
CA GLY A 266 -18.14 -35.40 12.28
C GLY A 266 -17.86 -34.02 12.88
N LEU A 267 -18.27 -33.78 14.13
CA LEU A 267 -17.99 -32.53 14.84
C LEU A 267 -16.48 -32.32 15.07
N TYR A 268 -15.75 -33.35 15.51
CA TYR A 268 -14.29 -33.25 15.67
C TYR A 268 -13.56 -33.08 14.35
N GLN A 269 -14.05 -33.68 13.27
CA GLN A 269 -13.49 -33.47 11.94
C GLN A 269 -13.66 -32.01 11.47
N THR A 270 -14.82 -31.41 11.71
CA THR A 270 -15.07 -30.00 11.40
C THR A 270 -14.19 -29.07 12.24
N ILE A 271 -14.05 -29.33 13.53
CA ILE A 271 -13.18 -28.55 14.42
C ILE A 271 -11.71 -28.66 13.97
N TYR A 272 -11.28 -29.86 13.57
CA TYR A 272 -9.96 -30.05 12.98
C TYR A 272 -9.76 -29.21 11.71
N GLN A 273 -10.75 -29.14 10.81
CA GLN A 273 -10.70 -28.28 9.62
C GLN A 273 -10.57 -26.80 9.98
N ILE A 274 -11.32 -26.33 10.98
CA ILE A 274 -11.22 -24.94 11.49
C ILE A 274 -9.81 -24.67 12.03
N LEU A 275 -9.25 -25.57 12.83
CA LEU A 275 -7.90 -25.44 13.36
C LEU A 275 -6.84 -25.37 12.25
N VAL A 276 -6.96 -26.22 11.22
CA VAL A 276 -6.07 -26.19 10.06
C VAL A 276 -6.21 -24.88 9.29
N SER A 277 -7.42 -24.39 9.08
CA SER A 277 -7.66 -23.10 8.41
C SER A 277 -7.01 -21.95 9.18
N ARG A 278 -7.28 -21.83 10.48
CA ARG A 278 -6.69 -20.80 11.34
C ARG A 278 -5.16 -20.89 11.41
N ALA A 279 -4.60 -22.10 11.41
CA ALA A 279 -3.15 -22.30 11.39
C ALA A 279 -2.52 -21.84 10.06
N ARG A 280 -3.20 -22.07 8.93
CA ARG A 280 -2.78 -21.53 7.62
C ARG A 280 -2.80 -20.02 7.59
N ASP A 281 -3.87 -19.39 8.09
CA ASP A 281 -3.99 -17.93 8.11
C ASP A 281 -2.85 -17.30 8.93
N ARG A 282 -2.54 -17.86 10.11
CA ARG A 282 -1.39 -17.42 10.94
C ARG A 282 -0.05 -17.59 10.24
N LEU A 283 0.13 -18.68 9.49
CA LEU A 283 1.34 -18.95 8.73
C LEU A 283 1.50 -17.95 7.59
N ASP A 284 0.42 -17.65 6.86
CA ASP A 284 0.42 -16.66 5.78
C ASP A 284 0.71 -15.25 6.31
N GLU A 285 0.11 -14.86 7.45
CA GLU A 285 0.43 -13.60 8.14
C GLU A 285 1.90 -13.55 8.57
N ALA A 286 2.41 -14.61 9.19
CA ALA A 286 3.81 -14.69 9.62
C ALA A 286 4.77 -14.61 8.42
N ASN A 287 4.43 -15.25 7.30
CA ASN A 287 5.23 -15.23 6.08
C ASN A 287 5.27 -13.82 5.46
N LYS A 288 4.10 -13.18 5.30
CA LYS A 288 4.01 -11.77 4.86
C LYS A 288 4.88 -10.87 5.74
N LEU A 289 4.85 -11.09 7.05
CA LEU A 289 5.63 -10.33 8.01
C LEU A 289 7.14 -10.58 7.88
N ALA A 290 7.54 -11.84 7.67
CA ALA A 290 8.93 -12.24 7.51
C ALA A 290 9.57 -11.70 6.22
N ILE A 291 8.80 -11.66 5.13
CA ILE A 291 9.22 -11.06 3.84
C ILE A 291 9.38 -9.55 3.97
N ARG A 292 8.42 -8.88 4.61
CA ARG A 292 8.36 -7.42 4.69
C ARG A 292 9.31 -6.83 5.74
N ARG A 293 9.80 -7.62 6.72
CA ARG A 293 10.67 -7.13 7.81
C ARG A 293 12.16 -7.41 7.60
N SER A 294 12.99 -6.42 7.95
CA SER A 294 14.46 -6.49 7.87
C SER A 294 15.15 -6.33 9.24
N GLY A 295 16.47 -6.61 9.28
CA GLY A 295 17.28 -6.45 10.49
C GLY A 295 16.96 -7.44 11.61
N THR A 296 17.07 -7.00 12.87
CA THR A 296 16.75 -7.81 14.07
C THR A 296 15.28 -8.21 14.12
N ARG A 297 14.37 -7.30 13.76
CA ARG A 297 12.92 -7.59 13.69
C ARG A 297 12.56 -8.55 12.56
N GLY A 298 13.28 -8.47 11.44
CA GLY A 298 13.19 -9.48 10.39
C GLY A 298 13.67 -10.85 10.87
N HIS A 299 14.69 -10.89 11.75
CA HIS A 299 15.11 -12.13 12.39
C HIS A 299 14.02 -12.68 13.31
N ASP A 300 13.44 -11.85 14.18
CA ASP A 300 12.33 -12.26 15.07
C ASP A 300 11.10 -12.73 14.27
N ALA A 301 10.74 -12.02 13.20
CA ALA A 301 9.63 -12.41 12.33
C ALA A 301 9.89 -13.74 11.60
N ARG A 302 11.14 -14.01 11.20
CA ARG A 302 11.54 -15.31 10.64
C ARG A 302 11.53 -16.42 11.70
N GLN A 303 11.90 -16.12 12.95
CA GLN A 303 11.77 -17.09 14.04
C GLN A 303 10.29 -17.43 14.30
N GLU A 304 9.41 -16.43 14.31
CA GLU A 304 7.97 -16.67 14.47
C GLU A 304 7.40 -17.44 13.27
N LEU A 305 7.83 -17.14 12.03
CA LEU A 305 7.46 -17.94 10.85
C LEU A 305 7.83 -19.41 11.03
N ILE A 306 9.07 -19.72 11.43
CA ILE A 306 9.53 -21.10 11.68
C ILE A 306 8.65 -21.77 12.75
N LYS A 307 8.26 -21.03 13.79
CA LYS A 307 7.39 -21.55 14.84
C LYS A 307 5.97 -21.85 14.31
N GLN A 308 5.41 -21.00 13.46
CA GLN A 308 4.10 -21.24 12.84
C GLN A 308 4.17 -22.41 11.83
N GLU A 309 5.28 -22.55 11.08
CA GLU A 309 5.53 -23.70 10.20
C GLU A 309 5.56 -25.01 10.99
N GLN A 310 6.26 -25.03 12.14
CA GLN A 310 6.29 -26.18 13.03
C GLN A 310 4.90 -26.49 13.59
N ALA A 311 4.16 -25.49 14.09
CA ALA A 311 2.82 -25.70 14.63
C ALA A 311 1.85 -26.25 13.57
N MET A 312 1.92 -25.76 12.34
CA MET A 312 1.11 -26.26 11.23
C MET A 312 1.49 -27.69 10.84
N ALA A 313 2.80 -27.99 10.77
CA ALA A 313 3.28 -29.34 10.51
C ALA A 313 2.84 -30.33 11.61
N ASP A 314 2.87 -29.90 12.87
CA ASP A 314 2.43 -30.71 14.02
C ASP A 314 0.92 -31.01 13.97
N ILE A 315 0.10 -30.07 13.51
CA ILE A 315 -1.34 -30.28 13.33
C ILE A 315 -1.57 -31.29 12.19
N LEU A 316 -0.90 -31.12 11.04
CA LEU A 316 -1.07 -31.99 9.89
C LEU A 316 -0.50 -33.41 10.08
N ALA A 317 0.51 -33.56 10.94
CA ALA A 317 1.12 -34.85 11.23
C ALA A 317 0.24 -35.74 12.12
N LYS A 318 -0.74 -35.17 12.82
CA LYS A 318 -1.63 -35.85 13.77
C LYS A 318 -3.00 -36.08 13.18
N THR A 319 -3.69 -37.11 13.65
CA THR A 319 -5.08 -37.37 13.24
C THR A 319 -6.04 -36.40 13.94
N SER A 320 -7.23 -36.14 13.37
CA SER A 320 -8.27 -35.31 14.00
C SER A 320 -8.52 -35.68 15.47
N ALA A 321 -8.58 -36.97 15.78
CA ALA A 321 -8.77 -37.48 17.15
C ALA A 321 -7.59 -37.24 18.12
N GLU A 322 -6.39 -36.97 17.61
CA GLU A 322 -5.21 -36.66 18.43
C GLU A 322 -5.04 -35.15 18.67
N VAL A 323 -5.52 -34.33 17.74
CA VAL A 323 -5.44 -32.86 17.83
C VAL A 323 -6.64 -32.30 18.58
N VAL A 324 -7.83 -32.85 18.36
CA VAL A 324 -9.08 -32.35 18.94
C VAL A 324 -9.38 -33.12 20.22
N THR A 325 -9.23 -32.45 21.35
CA THR A 325 -9.64 -32.94 22.67
C THR A 325 -11.02 -32.41 22.99
N GLN A 326 -11.77 -33.09 23.88
CA GLN A 326 -13.10 -32.61 24.26
C GLN A 326 -13.07 -31.20 24.86
N GLU A 327 -12.00 -30.86 25.59
CA GLU A 327 -11.79 -29.53 26.17
C GLU A 327 -11.57 -28.47 25.09
N ASN A 328 -10.64 -28.68 24.15
CA ASN A 328 -10.40 -27.70 23.09
C ASN A 328 -11.58 -27.56 22.11
N ALA A 329 -12.33 -28.65 21.90
CA ALA A 329 -13.51 -28.64 21.06
C ALA A 329 -14.59 -27.73 21.66
N ASN A 330 -14.84 -27.88 22.97
CA ASN A 330 -15.80 -27.04 23.67
C ASN A 330 -15.37 -25.56 23.69
N GLU A 331 -14.09 -25.28 23.86
CA GLU A 331 -13.56 -23.91 23.80
C GLU A 331 -13.75 -23.27 22.42
N ILE A 332 -13.42 -23.98 21.34
CA ILE A 332 -13.54 -23.46 19.97
C ILE A 332 -15.01 -23.22 19.62
N VAL A 333 -15.88 -24.16 19.97
CA VAL A 333 -17.33 -24.01 19.75
C VAL A 333 -17.86 -22.80 20.52
N ALA A 334 -17.52 -22.66 21.81
CA ALA A 334 -17.92 -21.53 22.62
C ALA A 334 -17.40 -20.19 22.06
N GLU A 335 -16.12 -20.12 21.68
CA GLU A 335 -15.49 -18.93 21.11
C GLU A 335 -16.21 -18.48 19.83
N VAL A 336 -16.52 -19.41 18.92
CA VAL A 336 -17.19 -19.09 17.66
C VAL A 336 -18.61 -18.59 17.91
N PHE A 337 -19.38 -19.27 18.76
CA PHE A 337 -20.76 -18.85 19.05
C PHE A 337 -20.86 -17.56 19.85
N GLU A 338 -19.92 -17.29 20.76
CA GLU A 338 -19.85 -16.02 21.47
C GLU A 338 -19.57 -14.87 20.50
N ARG A 339 -18.66 -15.07 19.53
CA ARG A 339 -18.36 -14.06 18.51
C ARG A 339 -19.46 -13.87 17.47
N LEU A 340 -20.33 -14.86 17.26
CA LEU A 340 -21.52 -14.74 16.40
C LEU A 340 -22.65 -13.96 17.05
N ALA A 341 -22.69 -13.91 18.38
CA ALA A 341 -23.74 -13.26 19.14
C ALA A 341 -23.54 -11.74 19.32
N LEU A 342 -22.34 -11.23 18.98
CA LEU A 342 -21.94 -9.82 19.05
C LEU A 342 -22.19 -9.09 17.73
#